data_AF-A0A2X2BZG8-F1
#
_entry.id   AF-A0A2X2BZG8-F1
#
_cell.length_a   1.000
_cell.length_b   1.000
_cell.length_c   1.000
_cell.angle_alpha   90.00
_cell.angle_beta   90.00
_cell.angle_gamma   90.00
#
_symmetry.space_group_name_H-M   'P 1'
#
loop_
_entity.id
_entity.type
_entity.pdbx_description
1 polymer ?
#
loop_
_entity_poly.entity_id
_entity_poly.type
_entity_poly.pdbx_seq_one_letter_code
_entity_poly.pdbx_strand_id
1 'polypeptide(L)' 'MAKLTLQEQMLKAGLVTNKKMAKVQRTAKKSRVQAREAKEAVEEKKRLQLERDKQLSEQQKQATLLKRV' A
#
# COMPACT_ATOMS: atom_id res chain seq x y z
N MET A 1 29.43 -8.31 -7.88
CA MET A 1 29.58 -6.90 -7.44
C MET A 1 28.22 -6.23 -7.52
N ALA A 2 27.72 -5.64 -6.43
CA ALA A 2 26.51 -4.84 -6.50
C ALA A 2 26.78 -3.63 -7.40
N LYS A 3 26.01 -3.48 -8.49
CA LYS A 3 26.09 -2.31 -9.35
C LYS A 3 25.67 -1.10 -8.52
N LEU A 4 26.55 -0.10 -8.40
CA LEU A 4 26.24 1.19 -7.78
C LEU A 4 24.99 1.76 -8.44
N THR A 5 24.06 2.27 -7.64
CA THR A 5 22.91 3.00 -8.16
C THR A 5 23.38 4.26 -8.88
N LEU A 6 22.62 4.75 -9.87
CA LEU A 6 22.98 5.97 -10.62
C LEU A 6 23.29 7.15 -9.68
N GLN A 7 22.57 7.25 -8.56
CA GLN A 7 22.79 8.31 -7.56
C GLN A 7 24.11 8.16 -6.80
N GLU A 8 24.53 6.93 -6.48
CA GLU A 8 25.82 6.65 -5.87
C GLU A 8 26.98 6.85 -6.86
N GLN A 9 26.76 6.54 -8.15
CA GLN A 9 27.71 6.84 -9.22
C GLN A 9 27.90 8.36 -9.37
N MET A 10 26.80 9.12 -9.39
CA MET A 10 26.84 10.59 -9.49
C MET A 10 27.47 11.24 -8.25
N LEU A 11 27.25 10.71 -7.05
CA LEU A 11 27.90 11.17 -5.82
C LEU A 11 29.41 10.91 -5.87
N LYS A 12 29.82 9.72 -6.31
CA LYS A 12 31.24 9.38 -6.48
C LYS A 12 31.92 10.26 -7.54
N ALA A 13 31.19 10.65 -8.58
CA ALA A 13 31.66 11.58 -9.62
C ALA A 13 31.60 13.06 -9.20
N GLY A 14 31.17 13.39 -7.98
CA GLY A 14 31.07 14.78 -7.50
C GLY A 14 29.92 15.60 -8.12
N LEU A 15 29.04 14.96 -8.91
CA LEU A 15 27.90 15.61 -9.57
C LEU A 15 26.72 15.86 -8.62
N VAL A 16 26.70 15.18 -7.47
CA VAL A 16 25.65 15.31 -6.45
C VAL A 16 26.30 15.43 -5.09
N THR A 17 25.74 16.29 -4.23
CA THR A 17 26.24 16.48 -2.86
C THR A 17 25.60 15.49 -1.89
N ASN A 18 26.30 15.14 -0.81
CA ASN A 18 25.76 14.30 0.27
C ASN A 18 24.41 14.81 0.80
N LYS A 19 24.23 16.14 0.88
CA LYS A 19 22.96 16.77 1.28
C LYS A 19 21.83 16.46 0.30
N LYS A 20 22.09 16.51 -1.01
CA LYS A 20 21.11 16.15 -2.05
C LYS A 20 20.78 14.65 -1.96
N MET A 21 21.77 13.78 -1.75
CA MET A 21 21.53 12.34 -1.59
C MET A 21 20.66 12.01 -0.37
N ALA A 22 20.94 12.63 0.77
CA ALA A 22 20.15 12.46 1.99
C ALA A 22 18.69 12.90 1.80
N LYS A 23 18.46 13.98 1.03
CA LYS A 23 17.11 14.44 0.70
C LYS A 23 16.36 13.43 -0.15
N VAL A 24 17.00 12.86 -1.18
CA VAL A 24 16.40 11.83 -2.05
C VAL A 24 16.07 10.56 -1.29
N GLN A 25 16.94 10.10 -0.38
CA GLN A 25 16.61 8.94 0.45
C GLN A 25 15.43 9.21 1.40
N ARG A 26 15.34 10.41 1.98
CA ARG A 26 14.22 10.79 2.87
C ARG A 26 12.91 10.84 2.11
N THR A 27 12.88 11.44 0.91
CA THR A 27 11.66 11.48 0.09
C THR A 27 11.27 10.10 -0.42
N ALA A 28 12.24 9.27 -0.82
CA ALA A 28 11.99 7.89 -1.22
C ALA A 28 11.42 7.04 -0.07
N LYS A 29 11.95 7.20 1.16
CA LYS A 29 11.43 6.54 2.36
C LYS A 29 9.99 6.98 2.65
N LYS A 30 9.69 8.29 2.58
CA LYS A 30 8.33 8.82 2.80
C LYS A 30 7.33 8.30 1.77
N SER A 31 7.70 8.30 0.49
CA SER A 31 6.87 7.78 -0.60
C SER A 31 6.57 6.28 -0.41
N ARG A 32 7.56 5.49 0.03
CA ARG A 32 7.36 4.06 0.33
C ARG A 32 6.43 3.83 1.52
N VAL A 33 6.53 4.64 2.56
CA VAL A 33 5.63 4.58 3.73
C VAL A 33 4.20 4.90 3.30
N GLN A 34 4.01 5.99 2.56
CA GLN A 34 2.70 6.37 2.02
C GLN A 34 2.09 5.29 1.13
N ALA A 35 2.89 4.64 0.27
CA ALA A 35 2.42 3.54 -0.57
C ALA A 35 2.05 2.27 0.22
N ARG A 36 2.62 2.06 1.41
CA ARG A 36 2.26 0.96 2.31
C ARG A 36 0.97 1.26 3.05
N GLU A 37 0.89 2.44 3.67
CA GLU A 37 -0.31 2.91 4.37
C GLU A 37 -1.54 2.91 3.45
N ALA A 38 -1.38 3.38 2.21
CA ALA A 38 -2.46 3.35 1.23
C ALA A 38 -2.90 1.92 0.86
N LYS A 39 -1.97 0.96 0.82
CA LYS A 39 -2.31 -0.46 0.56
C LYS A 39 -3.03 -1.09 1.74
N GLU A 40 -2.56 -0.84 2.96
CA GLU A 40 -3.17 -1.34 4.20
C GLU A 40 -4.60 -0.80 4.34
N ALA A 41 -4.81 0.51 4.14
CA ALA A 41 -6.14 1.12 4.17
C ALA A 41 -7.10 0.52 3.11
N VAL A 42 -6.59 0.20 1.92
CA VAL A 42 -7.39 -0.46 0.87
C VAL A 42 -7.72 -1.90 1.25
N GLU A 43 -6.79 -2.62 1.88
CA GLU A 43 -6.99 -4.00 2.32
C GLU A 43 -8.03 -4.08 3.45
N GLU A 44 -7.95 -3.20 4.45
CA GLU A 44 -8.96 -3.11 5.52
C GLU A 44 -10.35 -2.80 4.95
N LYS A 45 -10.45 -1.82 4.04
CA LYS A 45 -11.72 -1.49 3.39
C LYS A 45 -12.31 -2.68 2.63
N LYS A 46 -11.46 -3.48 1.96
CA LYS A 46 -11.89 -4.69 1.25
C LYS A 46 -12.40 -5.76 2.23
N ARG A 47 -11.73 -5.97 3.36
CA ARG A 47 -12.16 -6.92 4.40
C ARG A 47 -13.54 -6.54 4.94
N LEU A 48 -13.74 -5.27 5.29
CA LEU A 48 -15.03 -4.76 5.76
C LEU A 48 -16.15 -4.92 4.72
N GLN A 49 -15.84 -4.71 3.45
CA GLN A 49 -16.82 -4.91 2.37
C GLN A 49 -17.25 -6.37 2.25
N LEU A 50 -16.29 -7.30 2.27
CA LEU A 50 -16.61 -8.74 2.20
C LEU A 50 -17.43 -9.22 3.40
N GLU A 51 -17.16 -8.69 4.59
CA GLU A 51 -17.91 -9.03 5.79
C GLU A 51 -19.36 -8.54 5.73
N ARG A 52 -19.57 -7.30 5.25
CA ARG A 52 -20.90 -6.77 4.96
C ARG A 52 -21.65 -7.63 3.95
N ASP A 53 -21.00 -8.00 2.85
CA ASP A 53 -21.62 -8.76 1.77
C ASP A 53 -22.02 -10.17 2.25
N LYS A 54 -21.22 -10.79 3.13
CA LYS A 54 -21.55 -12.07 3.78
C LYS A 54 -22.81 -11.94 4.64
N GLN A 55 -22.86 -10.94 5.53
CA GLN A 55 -24.03 -10.70 6.38
C GLN A 55 -25.30 -10.46 5.56
N LEU A 56 -25.20 -9.70 4.47
CA LEU A 56 -26.33 -9.45 3.58
C LEU A 56 -26.82 -10.74 2.90
N SER A 57 -25.89 -11.60 2.46
CA SER A 57 -26.23 -12.89 1.87
C SER A 57 -26.92 -13.83 2.86
N GLU A 58 -26.48 -13.85 4.12
CA GLU A 58 -27.11 -14.62 5.18
C GLU A 58 -28.53 -14.14 5.49
N GLN A 59 -28.73 -12.82 5.57
CA GLN A 59 -30.06 -12.23 5.74
C GLN A 59 -31.00 -12.58 4.58
N GLN A 60 -30.52 -12.51 3.33
CA GLN A 60 -31.31 -12.90 2.16
C GLN A 60 -31.70 -14.38 2.17
N LYS A 61 -30.78 -15.27 2.58
CA LYS A 61 -31.08 -16.71 2.73
C LYS A 61 -32.15 -16.96 3.78
N GLN A 62 -32.05 -16.32 4.94
CA GLN A 62 -33.06 -16.43 6.01
C GLN A 62 -34.42 -15.89 5.56
N ALA A 63 -34.45 -14.73 4.90
CA ALA A 63 -35.68 -14.16 4.35
C ALA A 63 -36.33 -15.06 3.29
N THR A 64 -35.51 -15.72 2.44
CA THR A 64 -36.01 -16.66 1.43
C THR A 64 -36.60 -17.93 2.05
N LEU A 65 -35.97 -18.44 3.12
CA LEU A 65 -36.48 -19.58 3.88
C LEU A 65 -37.79 -19.25 4.59
N LEU A 66 -37.88 -18.08 5.24
CA LEU A 66 -39.10 -17.61 5.90
C LEU A 66 -40.26 -17.40 4.92
N LYS A 67 -39.97 -16.98 3.69
CA LYS A 67 -40.99 -16.74 2.66
C LYS A 67 -41.48 -18.02 1.96
N ARG A 68 -40.82 -19.16 2.20
CA ARG A 68 -41.15 -20.47 1.61
C ARG A 68 -41.97 -21.37 2.55
N VAL A 69 -42.17 -20.97 3.79
CA VAL A 69 -43.08 -21.58 4.78
C VAL A 69 -44.38 -20.83 4.76
#